data_AF-A0A822YQX3-F1
#
_entry.id   AF-A0A822YQX3-F1
#
_cell.length_a   1.000
_cell.length_b   1.000
_cell.length_c   1.000
_cell.angle_alpha   90.00
_cell.angle_beta   90.00
_cell.angle_gamma   90.00
#
_symmetry.space_group_name_H-M   'P 1'
#
loop_
_entity.id
_entity.type
_entity.pdbx_description
1 polymer ?
#
loop_
_entity_poly.entity_id
_entity_poly.type
_entity_poly.pdbx_seq_one_letter_code
_entity_poly.pdbx_strand_id
1 'polypeptide(L)'
;MNSWAFWRFDGFPRRLALHCLEVYGGQVGEGNGSNGRAWVLDERRVCIHFARVVLKGGKMKIESFMDEWMKKIPAGMSASFEMLEGEVLVERLGVETWIRAFSVSSLPPLLLIVLQCSLGATEWEWKDLQPYIRDLRIPGLSSEGLLLKYTRKTQPTSDAEPVFSAR
;
A
#
# COMPACT_ATOMS: atom_id res chain seq x y z
N MET A 1 -34.68 -2.85 42.08
CA MET A 1 -33.30 -2.34 42.15
C MET A 1 -32.39 -3.47 42.57
N ASN A 2 -31.40 -3.83 41.75
CA ASN A 2 -30.08 -4.33 42.14
C ASN A 2 -29.28 -4.55 40.85
N SER A 3 -28.58 -3.46 40.50
CA SER A 3 -27.55 -3.36 39.48
C SER A 3 -26.33 -4.14 39.96
N TRP A 4 -25.92 -5.17 39.21
CA TRP A 4 -24.56 -5.67 39.22
C TRP A 4 -24.13 -5.83 37.77
N ALA A 5 -23.26 -4.90 37.37
CA ALA A 5 -22.77 -4.73 36.03
C ALA A 5 -22.13 -6.01 35.51
N PHE A 6 -22.69 -6.48 34.39
CA PHE A 6 -22.04 -7.39 33.45
C PHE A 6 -20.69 -6.77 33.07
N TRP A 7 -19.58 -7.28 33.61
CA TRP A 7 -18.32 -7.18 32.89
C TRP A 7 -18.48 -8.05 31.65
N ARG A 8 -19.03 -7.46 30.58
CA ARG A 8 -18.90 -8.01 29.23
C ARG A 8 -17.40 -8.03 28.94
N PHE A 9 -16.76 -9.16 29.19
CA PHE A 9 -15.74 -9.60 28.25
C PHE A 9 -16.43 -9.53 26.89
N ASP A 10 -15.90 -8.67 26.04
CA ASP A 10 -16.30 -8.36 24.67
C ASP A 10 -16.35 -9.60 23.76
N GLY A 11 -15.98 -10.78 24.28
CA GLY A 11 -16.10 -12.07 23.61
C GLY A 11 -14.95 -12.35 22.65
N PHE A 12 -14.01 -11.42 22.50
CA PHE A 12 -12.89 -11.55 21.58
C PHE A 12 -11.68 -12.20 22.24
N PRO A 13 -11.08 -13.25 21.64
CA PRO A 13 -9.84 -13.81 22.11
C PRO A 13 -8.72 -12.77 22.13
N ARG A 14 -7.93 -12.76 23.21
CA ARG A 14 -6.76 -11.86 23.37
C ARG A 14 -5.82 -11.85 22.16
N ARG A 15 -5.65 -13.00 21.50
CA ARG A 15 -4.82 -13.12 20.29
C ARG A 15 -5.36 -12.28 19.13
N LEU A 16 -6.68 -12.22 18.95
CA LEU A 16 -7.29 -11.39 17.90
C LEU A 16 -7.14 -9.90 18.21
N ALA A 17 -7.38 -9.50 19.46
CA ALA A 17 -7.18 -8.12 19.88
C ALA A 17 -5.72 -7.66 19.65
N LEU A 18 -4.74 -8.49 20.03
CA LEU A 18 -3.32 -8.22 19.78
C LEU A 18 -2.99 -8.15 18.29
N HIS A 19 -3.51 -9.07 17.48
CA HIS A 19 -3.29 -9.03 16.04
C HIS A 19 -3.86 -7.74 15.41
N CYS A 20 -5.06 -7.31 15.82
CA CYS A 20 -5.61 -6.04 15.35
C CYS A 20 -4.73 -4.84 15.73
N LEU A 21 -4.15 -4.84 16.93
CA LEU A 21 -3.22 -3.80 17.37
C LEU A 21 -1.88 -3.85 16.61
N GLU A 22 -1.38 -5.03 16.26
CA GLU A 22 -0.17 -5.20 15.44
C GLU A 22 -0.39 -4.70 14.00
N VAL A 23 -1.57 -4.94 13.43
CA VAL A 23 -1.89 -4.55 12.05
C VAL A 23 -2.21 -3.05 11.96
N TYR A 24 -3.09 -2.56 12.83
CA TYR A 24 -3.66 -1.21 12.75
C TYR A 24 -3.13 -0.24 13.79
N GLY A 25 -2.19 -0.65 14.63
CA GLY A 25 -1.59 0.20 15.65
C GLY A 25 -0.07 0.22 15.59
N GLY A 26 0.50 1.01 16.49
CA GLY A 26 1.91 1.06 16.79
C GLY A 26 2.12 0.91 18.30
N GLN A 27 3.21 0.23 18.67
CA GLN A 27 3.59 0.12 20.08
C GLN A 27 4.21 1.45 20.53
N VAL A 28 3.75 1.98 21.66
CA VAL A 28 4.28 3.23 22.23
C VAL A 28 5.06 2.88 23.50
N GLY A 29 6.39 2.96 23.42
CA GLY A 29 7.31 2.85 24.54
C GLY A 29 8.13 1.55 24.61
N GLU A 30 9.46 1.72 24.77
CA GLU A 30 10.33 0.74 25.44
C GLU A 30 10.13 0.88 26.95
N GLY A 31 9.24 0.07 27.51
CA GLY A 31 9.06 -0.03 28.96
C GLY A 31 10.21 -0.81 29.57
N ASN A 32 11.25 -0.10 30.01
CA ASN A 32 12.22 -0.63 30.95
C ASN A 32 11.49 -0.87 32.29
N GLY A 33 11.03 -2.12 32.51
CA GLY A 33 10.42 -2.57 33.77
C GLY A 33 8.92 -2.86 33.67
N SER A 34 8.57 -4.15 33.70
CA SER A 34 7.36 -4.80 34.26
C SER A 34 5.94 -4.21 34.05
N ASN A 35 5.74 -3.12 33.31
CA ASN A 35 4.44 -2.59 32.93
C ASN A 35 4.18 -2.91 31.45
N GLY A 36 3.01 -3.47 31.17
CA GLY A 36 2.66 -4.05 29.87
C GLY A 36 2.84 -3.10 28.68
N ARG A 37 3.05 -3.69 27.49
CA ARG A 37 3.15 -2.97 26.22
C ARG A 37 1.93 -2.08 25.98
N ALA A 38 2.13 -0.78 25.87
CA ALA A 38 1.10 0.16 25.44
C ALA A 38 1.01 0.23 23.91
N TRP A 39 -0.20 0.35 23.38
CA TRP A 39 -0.49 0.41 21.95
C TRP A 39 -1.33 1.64 21.64
N VAL A 40 -1.06 2.26 20.50
CA VAL A 40 -1.86 3.36 19.95
C VAL A 40 -2.32 2.96 18.55
N LEU A 41 -3.59 3.21 18.23
CA LEU A 41 -4.11 2.94 16.89
C LEU A 41 -3.55 3.97 15.89
N ASP A 42 -3.11 3.49 14.74
CA ASP A 42 -2.72 4.28 13.59
C ASP A 42 -3.98 4.59 12.78
N GLU A 43 -4.47 5.81 12.96
CA GLU A 43 -5.68 6.32 12.30
C GLU A 43 -5.64 6.13 10.78
N ARG A 44 -4.49 6.40 10.15
CA ARG A 44 -4.31 6.25 8.70
C ARG A 44 -4.51 4.80 8.27
N ARG A 45 -3.93 3.83 8.99
CA ARG A 45 -4.09 2.40 8.66
C ARG A 45 -5.53 1.93 8.80
N VAL A 46 -6.24 2.39 9.82
CA VAL A 46 -7.66 2.06 10.03
C VAL A 46 -8.50 2.65 8.89
N CYS A 47 -8.32 3.92 8.56
CA CYS A 47 -9.05 4.59 7.47
C CYS A 47 -8.81 3.90 6.12
N ILE A 48 -7.56 3.57 5.78
CA ILE A 48 -7.21 2.82 4.55
C ILE A 48 -7.88 1.45 4.52
N HIS A 49 -7.93 0.73 5.65
CA HIS A 49 -8.61 -0.57 5.71
C HIS A 49 -10.08 -0.45 5.31
N PHE A 50 -10.81 0.52 5.86
CA PHE A 50 -12.21 0.72 5.51
C PHE A 50 -12.39 1.19 4.07
N ALA A 51 -11.47 1.99 3.53
CA ALA A 51 -11.49 2.36 2.11
C ALA A 51 -11.39 1.14 1.20
N ARG A 52 -10.46 0.22 1.50
CA ARG A 52 -10.30 -1.04 0.77
C ARG A 52 -11.54 -1.94 0.88
N VAL A 53 -12.24 -1.93 2.02
CA VAL A 53 -13.51 -2.66 2.21
C VAL A 53 -14.61 -2.09 1.33
N VAL A 54 -14.76 -0.77 1.27
CA VAL A 54 -15.75 -0.11 0.39
C VAL A 54 -15.44 -0.39 -1.08
N LEU A 55 -14.18 -0.27 -1.47
CA LEU A 55 -13.74 -0.49 -2.85
C LEU A 55 -13.61 -1.97 -3.26
N LYS A 56 -13.89 -2.91 -2.33
CA LYS A 56 -13.91 -4.34 -2.64
C LYS A 56 -15.01 -4.70 -3.65
N GLY A 57 -16.07 -3.87 -3.74
CA GLY A 57 -17.14 -4.00 -4.72
C GLY A 57 -16.75 -3.58 -6.15
N GLY A 58 -15.55 -3.03 -6.34
CA GLY A 58 -15.05 -2.59 -7.65
C GLY A 58 -14.88 -1.07 -7.75
N LYS A 59 -14.96 -0.56 -8.98
CA LYS A 59 -14.80 0.85 -9.30
C LYS A 59 -16.09 1.62 -8.98
N MET A 60 -15.98 2.81 -8.39
CA MET A 60 -17.13 3.66 -8.04
C MET A 60 -16.82 5.15 -8.21
N LYS A 61 -17.83 6.02 -8.22
CA LYS A 61 -17.63 7.48 -8.29
C LYS A 61 -17.03 8.01 -6.99
N ILE A 62 -16.17 9.03 -7.08
CA ILE A 62 -15.48 9.59 -5.91
C ILE A 62 -16.47 10.12 -4.85
N GLU A 63 -17.56 10.76 -5.27
CA GLU A 63 -18.58 11.30 -4.38
C GLU A 63 -19.28 10.19 -3.59
N SER A 64 -19.75 9.15 -4.29
CA SER A 64 -20.37 7.98 -3.66
C SER A 64 -19.40 7.24 -2.73
N PHE A 65 -18.12 7.18 -3.11
CA PHE A 65 -17.09 6.59 -2.27
C PHE A 65 -16.91 7.35 -0.96
N MET A 66 -16.76 8.67 -1.01
CA MET A 66 -16.55 9.49 0.19
C MET A 66 -17.73 9.34 1.14
N ASP A 67 -18.96 9.34 0.62
CA ASP A 67 -20.17 9.13 1.42
C ASP A 67 -20.23 7.76 2.09
N GLU A 68 -19.86 6.68 1.39
CA GLU A 68 -19.84 5.33 1.96
C GLU A 68 -18.68 5.14 2.95
N TRP A 69 -17.51 5.66 2.62
CA TRP A 69 -16.32 5.54 3.44
C TRP A 69 -16.50 6.27 4.77
N MET A 70 -17.01 7.51 4.76
CA MET A 70 -17.30 8.28 5.97
C MET A 70 -18.33 7.61 6.89
N LYS A 71 -19.28 6.84 6.33
CA LYS A 71 -20.25 6.05 7.12
C LYS A 71 -19.65 4.80 7.76
N LYS A 72 -18.51 4.31 7.27
CA LYS A 72 -17.86 3.07 7.72
C LYS A 72 -16.73 3.29 8.71
N ILE A 73 -16.17 4.49 8.75
CA ILE A 73 -15.07 4.83 9.65
C ILE A 73 -15.55 4.88 11.11
N PRO A 74 -14.80 4.32 12.07
CA PRO A 74 -15.14 4.39 13.49
C PRO A 74 -15.24 5.83 14.01
N ALA A 75 -16.14 6.05 14.97
CA ALA A 75 -16.29 7.35 15.60
C ALA A 75 -14.98 7.82 16.26
N GLY A 76 -14.62 9.09 16.08
CA GLY A 76 -13.40 9.68 16.61
C GLY A 76 -12.19 9.66 15.68
N MET A 77 -12.33 9.11 14.47
CA MET A 77 -11.33 9.19 13.39
C MET A 77 -11.82 10.10 12.26
N SER A 78 -10.89 10.81 11.63
CA SER A 78 -11.13 11.68 10.48
C SER A 78 -10.41 11.12 9.26
N ALA A 79 -11.16 10.88 8.18
CA ALA A 79 -10.58 10.47 6.91
C ALA A 79 -10.48 11.65 5.95
N SER A 80 -9.29 11.84 5.38
CA SER A 80 -9.08 12.69 4.22
C SER A 80 -8.69 11.84 3.02
N PHE A 81 -9.06 12.30 1.82
CA PHE A 81 -8.71 11.61 0.58
C PHE A 81 -7.18 11.46 0.42
N GLU A 82 -6.40 12.42 0.93
CA GLU A 82 -4.93 12.39 0.96
C GLU A 82 -4.36 11.15 1.66
N MET A 83 -5.07 10.60 2.66
CA MET A 83 -4.64 9.37 3.34
C MET A 83 -4.59 8.16 2.40
N LEU A 84 -5.34 8.20 1.28
CA LEU A 84 -5.45 7.14 0.29
C LEU A 84 -4.42 7.24 -0.83
N GLU A 85 -3.48 8.18 -0.75
CA GLU A 85 -2.38 8.26 -1.71
C GLU A 85 -1.62 6.92 -1.76
N GLY A 86 -1.44 6.40 -2.97
CA GLY A 86 -0.85 5.09 -3.23
C GLY A 86 -1.77 3.88 -2.92
N GLU A 87 -3.00 4.10 -2.47
CA GLU A 87 -3.98 3.07 -2.11
C GLU A 87 -5.25 3.10 -2.97
N VAL A 88 -5.38 4.08 -3.86
CA VAL A 88 -6.47 4.16 -4.83
C VAL A 88 -5.95 4.68 -6.18
N LEU A 89 -6.55 4.22 -7.26
CA LEU A 89 -6.35 4.80 -8.59
C LEU A 89 -7.54 5.68 -8.95
N VAL A 90 -7.26 6.87 -9.45
CA VAL A 90 -8.26 7.84 -9.89
C VAL A 90 -8.29 7.87 -11.42
N GLU A 91 -9.47 7.63 -11.98
CA GLU A 91 -9.72 7.64 -13.42
C GLU A 91 -10.75 8.72 -13.75
N ARG A 92 -10.38 9.65 -14.63
CA ARG A 92 -11.29 10.68 -15.14
C ARG A 92 -11.94 10.18 -16.42
N LEU A 93 -13.27 10.07 -16.42
CA LEU A 93 -14.07 9.70 -17.57
C LEU A 93 -15.01 10.86 -17.91
N GLY A 94 -14.55 11.74 -18.79
CA GLY A 94 -15.25 12.99 -19.11
C GLY A 94 -15.25 13.94 -17.90
N VAL A 95 -16.44 14.30 -17.43
CA VAL A 95 -16.64 15.17 -16.24
C VAL A 95 -16.63 14.36 -14.94
N GLU A 96 -16.79 13.04 -15.02
CA GLU A 96 -16.88 12.19 -13.83
C GLU A 96 -15.52 11.68 -13.38
N THR A 97 -15.31 11.68 -12.06
CA THR A 97 -14.12 11.10 -11.43
C THR A 97 -14.49 9.81 -10.73
N TRP A 98 -13.83 8.73 -11.14
CA TRP A 98 -14.03 7.41 -10.60
C TRP A 98 -12.77 6.93 -9.88
N ILE A 99 -12.96 6.06 -8.90
CA ILE A 99 -11.87 5.48 -8.14
C ILE A 99 -12.00 3.96 -8.04
N ARG A 100 -10.88 3.27 -7.88
CA ARG A 100 -10.81 1.83 -7.62
C ARG A 100 -9.70 1.52 -6.61
N ALA A 101 -9.87 0.42 -5.87
CA ALA A 101 -8.84 -0.06 -4.97
C ALA A 101 -7.54 -0.33 -5.74
N PHE A 102 -6.43 0.10 -5.17
CA PHE A 102 -5.09 -0.16 -5.65
C PHE A 102 -4.17 -0.23 -4.45
N SER A 103 -2.98 -0.78 -4.57
CA SER A 103 -1.97 -0.52 -3.54
C SER A 103 -0.61 -0.55 -4.18
N VAL A 104 0.14 0.54 -4.03
CA VAL A 104 1.54 0.62 -4.44
C VAL A 104 2.36 -0.47 -3.75
N SER A 105 2.02 -0.82 -2.50
CA SER A 105 2.68 -1.92 -1.78
C SER A 105 2.37 -3.31 -2.37
N SER A 106 1.24 -3.44 -3.06
CA SER A 106 0.83 -4.67 -3.75
C SER A 106 1.33 -4.74 -5.19
N LEU A 107 1.87 -3.65 -5.74
CA LEU A 107 2.55 -3.69 -7.02
C LEU A 107 3.73 -4.65 -6.87
N PRO A 108 3.82 -5.71 -7.69
CA PRO A 108 5.10 -6.34 -7.95
C PRO A 108 6.04 -5.20 -8.34
N PRO A 109 7.20 -5.01 -7.68
CA PRO A 109 8.06 -3.85 -7.91
C PRO A 109 8.55 -3.71 -9.36
N LEU A 110 8.40 -4.79 -10.12
CA LEU A 110 8.40 -4.91 -11.57
C LEU A 110 7.53 -3.90 -12.33
N LEU A 111 6.39 -3.51 -11.76
CA LEU A 111 5.45 -2.56 -12.34
C LEU A 111 5.91 -1.10 -12.18
N LEU A 112 6.77 -0.79 -11.20
CA LEU A 112 7.44 0.52 -11.13
C LEU A 112 8.40 0.71 -12.30
N ILE A 113 9.18 -0.33 -12.63
CA ILE A 113 10.06 -0.36 -13.80
C ILE A 113 9.24 -0.17 -15.08
N VAL A 114 8.13 -0.89 -15.23
CA VAL A 114 7.25 -0.76 -16.41
C VAL A 114 6.63 0.63 -16.50
N LEU A 115 6.16 1.20 -15.38
CA LEU A 115 5.59 2.54 -15.34
C LEU A 115 6.63 3.61 -15.68
N GLN A 116 7.84 3.56 -15.12
CA GLN A 116 8.93 4.48 -15.46
C GLN A 116 9.45 4.27 -16.88
N CYS A 117 9.49 3.02 -17.38
CA CYS A 117 9.81 2.76 -18.77
C CYS A 117 8.74 3.30 -19.74
N SER A 118 7.47 3.36 -19.32
CA SER A 118 6.37 3.86 -20.16
C SER A 118 6.23 5.40 -20.18
N LEU A 119 6.87 6.12 -19.25
CA LEU A 119 6.63 7.54 -19.00
C LEU A 119 7.55 8.53 -19.75
N GLY A 120 8.36 8.06 -20.72
CA GLY A 120 8.82 8.94 -21.81
C GLY A 120 10.32 9.16 -22.02
N ALA A 121 11.21 8.38 -21.40
CA ALA A 121 12.60 8.28 -21.85
C ALA A 121 12.72 7.12 -22.86
N THR A 122 13.45 7.32 -23.96
CA THR A 122 13.66 6.28 -24.98
C THR A 122 14.64 5.19 -24.55
N GLU A 123 15.57 5.54 -23.65
CA GLU A 123 16.70 4.71 -23.24
C GLU A 123 17.10 5.00 -21.78
N TRP A 124 17.52 3.98 -21.04
CA TRP A 124 18.00 4.06 -19.64
C TRP A 124 19.32 3.32 -19.44
N GLU A 125 20.19 3.83 -18.58
CA GLU A 125 21.39 3.11 -18.16
C GLU A 125 21.11 2.25 -16.93
N TRP A 126 22.00 1.29 -16.66
CA TRP A 126 21.90 0.46 -15.43
C TRP A 126 21.83 1.29 -14.15
N LYS A 127 22.60 2.40 -14.08
CA LYS A 127 22.65 3.28 -12.89
C LYS A 127 21.31 3.96 -12.61
N ASP A 128 20.53 4.23 -13.66
CA ASP A 128 19.20 4.81 -13.53
C ASP A 128 18.19 3.80 -12.98
N LEU A 129 18.33 2.53 -13.35
CA LEU A 129 17.39 1.47 -12.98
C LEU A 129 17.76 0.79 -11.65
N GLN A 130 19.05 0.72 -11.30
CA GLN A 130 19.56 0.04 -10.12
C GLN A 130 18.87 0.44 -8.80
N PRO A 131 18.59 1.74 -8.51
CA PRO A 131 17.97 2.14 -7.25
C PRO A 131 16.59 1.53 -7.02
N TYR A 132 15.87 1.22 -8.11
CA TYR A 132 14.52 0.69 -8.07
C TYR A 132 14.48 -0.84 -7.98
N ILE A 133 15.57 -1.51 -8.37
CA ILE A 133 15.61 -2.98 -8.44
C ILE A 133 16.55 -3.65 -7.43
N ARG A 134 17.42 -2.88 -6.76
CA ARG A 134 18.44 -3.42 -5.83
C ARG A 134 17.85 -4.14 -4.62
N ASP A 135 16.65 -3.75 -4.20
CA ASP A 135 15.96 -4.33 -3.05
C ASP A 135 15.01 -5.48 -3.46
N LEU A 136 14.94 -5.79 -4.76
CA LEU A 136 14.07 -6.81 -5.33
C LEU A 136 14.74 -8.17 -5.36
N ARG A 137 14.64 -8.89 -4.25
CA ARG A 137 15.16 -10.27 -4.16
C ARG A 137 14.05 -11.26 -4.47
N ILE A 138 14.08 -11.82 -5.68
CA ILE A 138 13.24 -12.94 -6.09
C ILE A 138 14.10 -14.22 -6.05
N PRO A 139 13.70 -15.26 -5.30
CA PRO A 139 14.44 -16.52 -5.27
C PRO A 139 14.64 -17.08 -6.69
N GLY A 140 15.89 -17.29 -7.09
CA GLY A 140 16.25 -17.84 -8.40
C GLY A 140 16.27 -16.86 -9.57
N LEU A 141 16.07 -15.56 -9.34
CA LEU A 141 16.12 -14.55 -10.41
C LEU A 141 17.06 -13.39 -10.02
N SER A 142 18.01 -13.07 -10.90
CA SER A 142 18.89 -11.91 -10.72
C SER A 142 18.14 -10.61 -11.05
N SER A 143 18.60 -9.49 -10.48
CA SER A 143 18.08 -8.14 -10.77
C SER A 143 18.15 -7.80 -12.25
N GLU A 144 19.21 -8.23 -12.94
CA GLU A 144 19.34 -8.09 -14.39
C GLU A 144 18.35 -8.98 -15.17
N GLY A 145 18.17 -10.24 -14.74
CA GLY A 145 17.17 -11.14 -15.35
C GLY A 145 15.75 -10.62 -15.20
N LEU A 146 15.49 -9.90 -14.11
CA LEU A 146 14.22 -9.22 -13.86
C LEU A 146 14.01 -8.05 -14.84
N LEU A 147 15.03 -7.23 -15.12
CA LEU A 147 14.96 -6.17 -16.13
C LEU A 147 14.68 -6.74 -17.52
N LEU A 148 15.43 -7.75 -17.95
CA LEU A 148 15.32 -8.35 -19.30
C LEU A 148 13.93 -8.94 -19.63
N LYS A 149 13.09 -9.18 -18.62
CA LYS A 149 11.71 -9.62 -18.82
C LYS A 149 10.80 -8.49 -19.33
N TYR A 150 11.10 -7.24 -18.99
CA TYR A 150 10.27 -6.05 -19.26
C TYR A 150 10.95 -5.01 -20.15
N THR A 151 12.28 -5.07 -20.27
CA THR A 151 13.08 -4.17 -21.10
C THR A 151 13.86 -4.95 -22.14
N ARG A 152 14.26 -4.25 -23.20
CA ARG A 152 15.23 -4.73 -24.17
C ARG A 152 16.59 -4.13 -23.83
N LYS A 153 17.58 -4.98 -23.58
CA LYS A 153 18.97 -4.57 -23.38
C LYS A 153 19.67 -4.46 -24.74
N THR A 154 20.34 -3.34 -24.98
CA THR A 154 21.23 -3.10 -26.10
C THR A 154 22.62 -2.75 -25.55
N GLN A 155 23.64 -3.37 -26.10
CA GLN A 155 25.03 -3.09 -25.74
C GLN A 155 25.87 -3.21 -27.02
N PRO A 156 26.32 -2.09 -27.61
CA PRO A 156 26.96 -2.11 -28.92
C PRO A 156 28.35 -2.74 -28.92
N THR A 157 29.10 -2.65 -27.82
CA THR A 157 30.41 -3.28 -27.62
C THR A 157 30.54 -3.82 -26.20
N SER A 158 31.43 -4.79 -25.96
CA SER A 158 31.61 -5.39 -24.62
C SER A 158 32.03 -4.39 -23.54
N ASP A 159 32.71 -3.31 -23.94
CA ASP A 159 33.18 -2.25 -23.04
C ASP A 159 32.19 -1.09 -22.88
N ALA A 160 31.12 -1.03 -23.68
CA ALA A 160 30.11 0.03 -23.56
C ALA A 160 29.13 -0.28 -22.42
N GLU A 161 28.63 0.75 -21.74
CA GLU A 161 27.58 0.57 -20.74
C GLU A 161 26.28 0.07 -21.38
N PRO A 162 25.58 -0.88 -20.76
CA PRO A 162 24.35 -1.43 -21.31
C PRO A 162 23.20 -0.43 -21.19
N VAL A 163 22.48 -0.29 -22.29
CA VAL A 163 21.29 0.56 -22.40
C VAL A 163 20.05 -0.32 -22.40
N PHE A 164 19.01 0.12 -21.72
CA PHE A 164 17.72 -0.56 -21.64
C PHE A 164 16.65 0.30 -22.30
N SER A 165 15.76 -0.33 -23.06
CA SER A 165 14.61 0.31 -23.73
C SER A 165 13.33 -0.46 -23.43
N ALA A 166 12.18 0.17 -23.60
CA ALA A 166 10.89 -0.50 -23.44
C ALA A 166 10.74 -1.60 -24.51
N ARG A 167 10.06 -2.69 -24.14
CA ARG A 167 9.75 -3.78 -25.08
C ARG A 167 8.48 -3.50 -25.86
#